data_AF-A0A2E1PNE2-F1
#
_entry.id   AF-A0A2E1PNE2-F1
#
_cell.length_a   1.000
_cell.length_b   1.000
_cell.length_c   1.000
_cell.angle_alpha   90.00
_cell.angle_beta   90.00
_cell.angle_gamma   90.00
#
_symmetry.space_group_name_H-M   'P 1'
#
loop_
_entity.id
_entity.type
_entity.pdbx_description
1 polymer ?
#
loop_
_entity_poly.entity_id
_entity_poly.type
_entity_poly.pdbx_seq_one_letter_code
_entity_poly.pdbx_strand_id
1 'polypeptide(L)'
;MNVSNRKVHKFIGLVVSVQLLLWTVSGIFFSFNKIDQIRGENYLKSVEQITPEKISRISFDEAKEIVIEKTYLYPISVEEITEEKRGSEFRGRNLPLYKLSSVDSSDKEVNVYIDPSLGKIVAIRTFEWRLWDLMWGLHIMDWRDREDINNFFLKIFSILALISSITGIILFFRPKSKA
;
A
#
# COMPACT_ATOMS: atom_id res chain seq x y z
N MET A 1 -32.39 -24.73 -18.48
CA MET A 1 -31.74 -23.80 -19.45
C MET A 1 -30.33 -24.29 -19.75
N ASN A 2 -30.08 -24.84 -20.94
CA ASN A 2 -28.72 -25.23 -21.35
C ASN A 2 -27.94 -23.98 -21.77
N VAL A 3 -27.14 -23.43 -20.85
CA VAL A 3 -26.25 -22.32 -21.17
C VAL A 3 -25.13 -22.86 -22.06
N SER A 4 -24.97 -22.32 -23.27
CA SER A 4 -23.88 -22.71 -24.16
C SER A 4 -22.53 -22.40 -23.53
N ASN A 5 -21.55 -23.30 -23.65
CA ASN A 5 -20.17 -23.11 -23.17
C ASN A 5 -19.55 -21.78 -23.64
N ARG A 6 -19.96 -21.27 -24.81
CA ARG A 6 -19.52 -19.95 -25.32
C ARG A 6 -20.11 -18.78 -24.53
N LYS A 7 -21.36 -18.88 -24.06
CA LYS A 7 -22.01 -17.85 -23.24
C LYS A 7 -21.37 -17.80 -21.85
N VAL A 8 -21.13 -18.97 -21.24
CA VAL A 8 -20.42 -19.07 -19.95
C VAL A 8 -19.02 -18.47 -20.04
N HIS A 9 -18.22 -18.88 -21.04
CA HIS A 9 -16.88 -18.33 -21.24
C HIS A 9 -16.88 -16.81 -21.44
N LYS A 10 -17.82 -16.25 -22.22
CA LYS A 10 -17.92 -14.80 -22.39
C LYS A 10 -18.19 -14.06 -21.09
N PHE A 11 -19.05 -14.60 -20.23
CA PHE A 11 -19.36 -13.98 -18.96
C PHE A 11 -18.19 -14.06 -17.97
N ILE A 12 -17.61 -15.26 -17.79
CA ILE A 12 -16.42 -15.45 -16.94
C ILE A 12 -15.26 -14.59 -17.46
N GLY A 13 -15.04 -14.61 -18.77
CA GLY A 13 -14.01 -13.83 -19.44
C GLY A 13 -14.18 -12.33 -19.20
N LEU A 14 -15.41 -11.79 -19.23
CA LEU A 14 -15.66 -10.38 -18.93
C LEU A 14 -15.24 -10.03 -17.50
N VAL A 15 -15.64 -10.83 -16.51
CA VAL A 15 -15.28 -10.59 -15.10
C VAL A 15 -13.76 -10.65 -14.91
N VAL A 16 -13.11 -11.66 -15.50
CA VAL A 16 -11.64 -11.81 -15.46
C VAL A 16 -10.95 -10.65 -16.16
N SER A 17 -11.42 -10.22 -17.34
CA SER A 17 -10.83 -9.12 -18.10
C SER A 17 -10.91 -7.79 -17.35
N VAL A 18 -12.01 -7.50 -16.65
CA VAL A 18 -12.12 -6.30 -15.82
C VAL A 18 -11.06 -6.33 -14.71
N GLN A 19 -10.89 -7.47 -14.02
CA GLN A 19 -9.87 -7.59 -12.98
C GLN A 19 -8.44 -7.49 -13.54
N LEU A 20 -8.15 -8.13 -14.69
CA LEU A 20 -6.86 -8.03 -15.36
C LEU A 20 -6.55 -6.60 -15.82
N LEU A 21 -7.57 -5.83 -16.20
CA LEU A 21 -7.43 -4.41 -16.52
C LEU A 21 -7.02 -3.62 -15.27
N LEU A 22 -7.67 -3.85 -14.12
CA LEU A 22 -7.26 -3.22 -12.86
C LEU A 22 -5.82 -3.58 -12.47
N TRP A 23 -5.41 -4.84 -12.63
CA TRP A 23 -4.02 -5.27 -12.43
C TRP A 23 -3.04 -4.61 -13.37
N THR A 24 -3.43 -4.44 -14.64
CA THR A 24 -2.57 -3.81 -15.65
C THR A 24 -2.40 -2.32 -15.34
N VAL A 25 -3.49 -1.61 -15.01
CA VAL A 25 -3.45 -0.19 -14.65
C VAL A 25 -2.57 0.04 -13.41
N SER A 26 -2.77 -0.75 -12.35
CA SER A 26 -1.96 -0.66 -11.13
C SER A 26 -0.50 -1.10 -11.35
N GLY A 27 -0.26 -2.13 -12.17
CA GLY A 27 1.09 -2.57 -12.54
C GLY A 27 1.86 -1.50 -13.34
N ILE A 28 1.18 -0.86 -14.30
CA ILE A 28 1.73 0.31 -15.03
C ILE A 28 2.04 1.43 -14.03
N PHE A 29 1.13 1.75 -13.13
CA PHE A 29 1.37 2.74 -12.09
C PHE A 29 2.66 2.44 -11.30
N PHE A 30 2.86 1.20 -10.82
CA PHE A 30 4.08 0.83 -10.10
C PHE A 30 5.36 0.89 -10.95
N SER A 31 5.25 0.61 -12.25
CA SER A 31 6.39 0.71 -13.17
C SER A 31 6.92 2.14 -13.28
N PHE A 32 6.06 3.14 -13.16
CA PHE A 32 6.43 4.56 -13.23
C PHE A 32 6.64 5.21 -11.85
N ASN A 33 6.13 4.59 -10.78
CA ASN A 33 6.11 5.14 -9.42
C ASN A 33 6.86 4.20 -8.46
N LYS A 34 8.19 4.35 -8.41
CA LYS A 34 9.06 3.53 -7.56
C LYS A 34 8.77 3.78 -6.07
N ILE A 35 8.63 2.71 -5.30
CA ILE A 35 8.29 2.79 -3.88
C ILE A 35 9.30 3.60 -3.05
N ASP A 36 10.58 3.55 -3.41
CA ASP A 36 11.65 4.26 -2.69
C ASP A 36 11.48 5.79 -2.73
N GLN A 37 10.96 6.30 -3.84
CA GLN A 37 10.66 7.74 -3.99
C GLN A 37 9.41 8.17 -3.22
N ILE A 38 8.56 7.21 -2.86
CA ILE A 38 7.22 7.41 -2.32
C ILE A 38 7.18 7.18 -0.81
N ARG A 39 8.13 6.42 -0.26
CA ARG A 39 8.25 6.14 1.18
C ARG A 39 8.52 7.36 2.05
N GLY A 40 8.79 8.52 1.44
CA GLY A 40 9.07 9.77 2.15
C GLY A 40 10.50 9.84 2.70
N GLU A 41 11.40 8.94 2.31
CA GLU A 41 12.81 8.97 2.73
C GLU A 41 13.51 10.27 2.30
N ASN A 42 13.05 10.90 1.21
CA ASN A 42 13.53 12.19 0.74
C ASN A 42 13.30 13.34 1.73
N TYR A 43 12.41 13.20 2.72
CA TYR A 43 12.21 14.19 3.78
C TYR A 43 13.23 14.07 4.90
N LEU A 44 13.95 12.93 4.99
CA LEU A 44 14.99 12.73 6.00
C LEU A 44 16.23 13.53 5.59
N LYS A 45 16.79 14.27 6.54
CA LYS A 45 18.12 14.84 6.41
C LYS A 45 19.15 13.71 6.52
N SER A 46 20.20 13.78 5.73
CA SER A 46 21.38 12.92 5.84
C SER A 46 22.13 13.26 7.14
N VAL A 47 21.62 12.78 8.27
CA VAL A 47 22.28 12.89 9.58
C VAL A 47 22.91 11.54 9.88
N GLU A 48 24.19 11.55 10.25
CA GLU A 48 24.88 10.37 10.78
C GLU A 48 24.02 9.70 11.85
N GLN A 49 23.85 8.38 11.73
CA GLN A 49 23.14 7.58 12.71
C GLN A 49 23.96 7.55 13.99
N ILE A 50 23.79 8.55 14.85
CA ILE A 50 24.23 8.44 16.24
C ILE A 50 23.44 7.26 16.80
N THR A 51 24.18 6.22 17.20
CA THR A 51 23.62 5.02 17.82
C THR A 51 22.73 5.47 18.97
N PRO A 52 21.46 5.03 19.05
CA PRO A 52 20.62 5.42 20.17
C PRO A 52 21.23 4.81 21.43
N GLU A 53 21.91 5.66 22.21
CA GLU A 53 22.08 5.40 23.62
C GLU A 53 20.66 5.25 24.18
N LYS A 54 20.40 4.24 25.00
CA LYS A 54 19.05 3.89 25.45
C LYS A 54 18.45 5.07 26.23
N ILE A 55 17.78 5.97 25.53
CA ILE A 55 17.09 7.11 26.11
C ILE A 55 15.85 6.55 26.82
N SER A 56 15.53 7.09 27.99
CA SER A 56 14.18 6.98 28.52
C SER A 56 13.15 7.34 27.44
N ARG A 57 11.93 6.82 27.58
CA ARG A 57 10.82 7.14 26.67
C ARG A 57 10.76 8.64 26.41
N ILE A 58 10.78 9.04 25.13
CA ILE A 58 10.82 10.46 24.75
C ILE A 58 9.48 11.17 25.01
N SER A 59 9.55 12.46 25.29
CA SER A 59 8.38 13.34 25.45
C SER A 59 7.81 13.79 24.09
N PHE A 60 6.63 14.40 24.09
CA PHE A 60 6.03 14.93 22.86
C PHE A 60 6.80 16.12 22.29
N ASP A 61 7.41 16.94 23.14
CA ASP A 61 8.21 18.08 22.70
C ASP A 61 9.52 17.61 22.06
N GLU A 62 10.19 16.63 22.69
CA GLU A 62 11.37 15.95 22.12
C GLU A 62 11.03 15.30 20.76
N ALA A 63 9.83 14.72 20.61
CA ALA A 63 9.39 14.15 19.34
C ALA A 63 9.27 15.20 18.23
N LYS A 64 8.77 16.40 18.55
CA LYS A 64 8.71 17.52 17.60
C LYS A 64 10.10 18.01 17.23
N GLU A 65 11.00 18.14 18.21
CA GLU A 65 12.40 18.51 17.99
C GLU A 65 13.09 17.52 17.05
N ILE A 66 12.92 16.21 17.27
CA ILE A 66 13.45 15.16 16.39
C ILE A 66 12.99 15.35 14.94
N VAL A 67 11.71 15.69 14.71
CA VAL A 67 11.21 15.95 13.35
C VAL A 67 11.88 17.18 12.75
N ILE A 68 12.00 18.28 13.49
CA ILE A 68 12.63 19.52 13.01
C ILE A 68 14.11 19.28 12.69
N GLU A 69 14.83 18.55 13.55
CA GLU A 69 16.26 18.28 13.40
C GLU A 69 16.55 17.29 12.27
N LYS A 70 15.82 16.18 12.22
CA LYS A 70 16.12 15.06 11.30
C LYS A 70 15.33 15.10 9.99
N THR A 71 14.39 16.03 9.82
CA THR A 71 13.60 16.13 8.60
C THR A 71 13.50 17.57 8.08
N TYR A 72 12.98 17.73 6.87
CA TYR A 72 12.61 19.02 6.28
C TYR A 72 11.14 19.41 6.54
N LEU A 73 10.52 18.85 7.59
CA LEU A 73 9.10 19.03 7.91
C LEU A 73 8.89 19.89 9.16
N TYR A 74 7.72 20.52 9.24
CA TYR A 74 7.28 21.34 10.37
C TYR A 74 6.15 20.62 11.12
N PRO A 75 6.39 20.11 12.35
CA PRO A 75 5.37 19.40 13.10
C PRO A 75 4.32 20.35 13.69
N ILE A 76 3.04 20.00 13.53
CA ILE A 76 1.88 20.77 14.01
C ILE A 76 1.37 20.17 15.32
N SER A 77 1.06 18.88 15.33
CA SER A 77 0.51 18.16 16.47
C SER A 77 1.15 16.80 16.64
N VAL A 78 1.09 16.28 17.87
CA VAL A 78 1.56 14.94 18.23
C VAL A 78 0.41 14.20 18.90
N GLU A 79 0.20 12.96 18.49
CA GLU A 79 -0.76 12.04 19.09
C GLU A 79 -0.04 10.72 19.41
N GLU A 80 -0.34 10.14 20.57
CA GLU A 80 0.12 8.79 20.91
C GLU A 80 -0.88 7.74 20.43
N ILE A 81 -0.36 6.74 19.74
CA ILE A 81 -1.10 5.58 19.27
C ILE A 81 -0.68 4.40 20.12
N THR A 82 -1.62 3.88 20.90
CA THR A 82 -1.44 2.71 21.78
C THR A 82 -2.12 1.45 21.25
N GLU A 83 -3.03 1.60 20.29
CA GLU A 83 -3.83 0.49 19.76
C GLU A 83 -3.68 0.35 18.25
N GLU A 84 -3.63 -0.90 17.79
CA GLU A 84 -3.60 -1.20 16.37
C GLU A 84 -4.97 -0.92 15.73
N LYS A 85 -4.94 -0.20 14.62
CA LYS A 85 -6.13 0.03 13.80
C LYS A 85 -5.93 -0.59 12.42
N ARG A 86 -6.91 -1.39 11.99
CA ARG A 86 -6.94 -1.98 10.65
C ARG A 86 -6.88 -0.93 9.55
N GLY A 87 -6.13 -1.23 8.48
CA GLY A 87 -5.94 -0.34 7.34
C GLY A 87 -5.21 0.97 7.65
N SER A 88 -4.58 1.09 8.82
CA SER A 88 -3.82 2.28 9.22
C SER A 88 -2.53 2.46 8.41
N GLU A 89 -1.96 3.66 8.45
CA GLU A 89 -0.69 3.96 7.77
C GLU A 89 0.54 3.41 8.53
N PHE A 90 0.34 3.00 9.79
CA PHE A 90 1.38 2.54 10.73
C PHE A 90 1.29 1.04 11.06
N ARG A 91 0.49 0.29 10.32
CA ARG A 91 0.37 -1.16 10.43
C ARG A 91 1.72 -1.89 10.31
N GLY A 92 1.83 -3.03 11.01
CA GLY A 92 3.04 -3.85 11.09
C GLY A 92 4.17 -3.28 11.94
N ARG A 93 3.87 -2.34 12.86
CA ARG A 93 4.87 -1.66 13.70
C ARG A 93 4.58 -1.89 15.18
N ASN A 94 5.66 -1.89 15.97
CA ASN A 94 5.55 -2.00 17.42
C ASN A 94 4.92 -0.73 18.01
N LEU A 95 3.94 -0.93 18.88
CA LEU A 95 3.29 0.13 19.64
C LEU A 95 3.93 0.26 21.04
N PRO A 96 3.84 1.43 21.71
CA PRO A 96 3.19 2.67 21.26
C PRO A 96 3.96 3.40 20.16
N LEU A 97 3.28 4.25 19.39
CA LEU A 97 3.88 5.13 18.38
C LEU A 97 3.44 6.57 18.58
N TYR A 98 4.33 7.52 18.36
CA TYR A 98 3.95 8.92 18.22
C TYR A 98 3.70 9.23 16.76
N LYS A 99 2.50 9.73 16.46
CA LYS A 99 2.11 10.25 15.16
C LYS A 99 2.19 11.78 15.22
N LEU A 100 3.05 12.34 14.38
CA LEU A 100 3.19 13.77 14.22
C LEU A 100 2.55 14.18 12.90
N SER A 101 1.48 14.97 12.96
CA SER A 101 0.94 15.64 11.77
C SER A 101 1.80 16.86 11.49
N SER A 102 2.46 16.84 10.34
CA SER A 102 3.46 17.84 9.94
C SER A 102 3.13 18.37 8.55
N VAL A 103 3.74 19.50 8.18
CA VAL A 103 3.67 20.05 6.81
C VAL A 103 5.06 20.21 6.22
N ASP A 104 5.15 20.11 4.90
CA ASP A 104 6.36 20.48 4.16
C ASP A 104 6.41 21.99 3.86
N SER A 105 7.48 22.46 3.23
CA SER A 105 7.62 23.86 2.82
C SER A 105 6.57 24.33 1.78
N SER A 106 5.83 23.41 1.17
CA SER A 106 4.75 23.68 0.22
C SER A 106 3.35 23.51 0.86
N ASP A 107 3.28 23.46 2.19
CA ASP A 107 2.05 23.27 2.97
C ASP A 107 1.31 21.95 2.70
N LYS A 108 2.04 20.91 2.26
CA LYS A 108 1.48 19.56 2.08
C LYS A 108 1.53 18.78 3.38
N GLU A 109 0.42 18.13 3.73
CA GLU A 109 0.32 17.29 4.92
C GLU A 109 1.14 16.00 4.84
N VAL A 110 1.98 15.80 5.84
CA VAL A 110 2.84 14.62 6.01
C VAL A 110 2.71 14.10 7.43
N ASN A 111 2.39 12.81 7.58
CA ASN A 111 2.40 12.16 8.89
C ASN A 111 3.78 11.53 9.11
N VAL A 112 4.39 11.83 10.24
CA VAL A 112 5.65 11.23 10.69
C VAL A 112 5.37 10.33 11.87
N TYR A 113 5.91 9.12 11.84
CA TYR A 113 5.76 8.14 12.92
C TYR A 113 7.10 7.93 13.62
N ILE A 114 7.10 8.06 14.94
CA ILE A 114 8.28 7.90 15.79
C ILE A 114 8.03 6.80 16.82
N ASP A 115 9.01 5.93 17.01
CA ASP A 115 9.06 5.01 18.14
C ASP A 115 9.47 5.77 19.41
N PRO A 116 8.59 5.91 20.42
CA PRO A 116 8.84 6.70 21.61
C PRO A 116 9.88 6.06 22.54
N SER A 117 10.18 4.77 22.39
CA SER A 117 11.20 4.07 23.20
C SER A 117 12.61 4.26 22.64
N LEU A 118 12.71 4.56 21.34
CA LEU A 118 14.00 4.65 20.63
C LEU A 118 14.28 6.05 20.07
N GLY A 119 13.30 6.96 20.06
CA GLY A 119 13.40 8.26 19.41
C GLY A 119 13.69 8.17 17.90
N LYS A 120 13.28 7.07 17.27
CA LYS A 120 13.58 6.77 15.87
C LYS A 120 12.35 7.02 15.00
N ILE A 121 12.54 7.75 13.90
CA ILE A 121 11.53 7.89 12.84
C ILE A 121 11.40 6.53 12.15
N VAL A 122 10.22 5.91 12.27
CA VAL A 122 9.94 4.57 11.72
C VAL A 122 9.25 4.63 10.35
N ALA A 123 8.50 5.70 10.08
CA ALA A 123 7.81 5.90 8.82
C ALA A 123 7.49 7.37 8.58
N ILE A 124 7.48 7.74 7.30
CA ILE A 124 6.94 9.01 6.81
C ILE A 124 5.82 8.66 5.82
N ARG A 125 4.69 9.34 5.91
CA ARG A 125 3.47 9.04 5.15
C ARG A 125 2.93 10.29 4.50
N THR A 126 3.02 10.30 3.17
CA THR A 126 2.60 11.40 2.31
C THR A 126 1.36 11.02 1.51
N PHE A 127 0.80 11.98 0.77
CA PHE A 127 -0.28 11.70 -0.17
C PHE A 127 0.11 10.68 -1.25
N GLU A 128 1.32 10.79 -1.79
CA GLU A 128 1.88 9.86 -2.78
C GLU A 128 1.95 8.44 -2.21
N TRP A 129 2.36 8.31 -0.95
CA TRP A 129 2.34 7.01 -0.26
C TRP A 129 0.93 6.44 -0.13
N ARG A 130 -0.05 7.27 0.24
CA ARG A 130 -1.46 6.84 0.35
C ARG A 130 -2.02 6.39 -1.00
N LEU A 131 -1.68 7.08 -2.08
CA LEU A 131 -2.07 6.68 -3.43
C LEU A 131 -1.41 5.36 -3.84
N TRP A 132 -0.12 5.21 -3.53
CA TRP A 132 0.58 3.95 -3.78
C TRP A 132 -0.02 2.80 -2.97
N ASP A 133 -0.36 3.03 -1.70
CA ASP A 133 -1.01 2.07 -0.82
C ASP A 133 -2.39 1.66 -1.34
N LEU A 134 -3.19 2.61 -1.83
CA LEU A 134 -4.46 2.34 -2.48
C LEU A 134 -4.29 1.44 -3.71
N MET A 135 -3.34 1.79 -4.60
CA MET A 135 -3.04 0.99 -5.79
C MET A 135 -2.56 -0.41 -5.42
N TRP A 136 -1.79 -0.53 -4.33
CA TRP A 136 -1.34 -1.81 -3.79
C TRP A 136 -2.51 -2.68 -3.36
N GLY A 137 -3.42 -2.15 -2.54
CA GLY A 137 -4.63 -2.88 -2.12
C GLY A 137 -5.50 -3.33 -3.29
N LEU A 138 -5.65 -2.49 -4.32
CA LEU A 138 -6.35 -2.86 -5.55
C LEU A 138 -5.63 -3.98 -6.31
N HIS A 139 -4.30 -3.94 -6.37
CA HIS A 139 -3.48 -4.91 -7.08
C HIS A 139 -3.50 -6.29 -6.40
N ILE A 140 -3.32 -6.35 -5.08
CA ILE A 140 -3.31 -7.62 -4.35
C ILE A 140 -4.73 -8.11 -3.97
N MET A 141 -5.76 -7.31 -4.27
CA MET A 141 -7.16 -7.58 -3.95
C MET A 141 -7.45 -7.74 -2.45
N ASP A 142 -6.61 -7.13 -1.61
CA ASP A 142 -6.85 -6.98 -0.18
C ASP A 142 -7.25 -5.53 0.10
N TRP A 143 -8.57 -5.28 0.14
CA TRP A 143 -9.10 -3.92 0.33
C TRP A 143 -9.18 -3.50 1.80
N ARG A 144 -8.97 -4.43 2.73
CA ARG A 144 -9.16 -4.18 4.17
C ARG A 144 -7.83 -3.80 4.80
N ASP A 145 -6.87 -4.72 4.73
CA ASP A 145 -5.62 -4.59 5.47
C ASP A 145 -4.47 -4.16 4.55
N ARG A 146 -4.59 -4.41 3.23
CA ARG A 146 -3.62 -4.07 2.18
C ARG A 146 -2.22 -4.65 2.45
N GLU A 147 -2.18 -5.87 2.97
CA GLU A 147 -0.95 -6.58 3.34
C GLU A 147 -0.98 -8.05 2.93
N ASP A 148 -2.14 -8.69 2.98
CA ASP A 148 -2.23 -10.14 2.80
C ASP A 148 -2.38 -10.52 1.32
N ILE A 149 -1.27 -10.95 0.72
CA ILE A 149 -1.27 -11.54 -0.63
C ILE A 149 -1.89 -12.96 -0.66
N ASN A 150 -2.15 -13.58 0.48
CA ASN A 150 -2.72 -14.93 0.58
C ASN A 150 -4.25 -14.90 0.79
N ASN A 151 -4.91 -13.82 0.36
CA ASN A 151 -6.34 -13.61 0.59
C ASN A 151 -7.24 -14.44 -0.34
N PHE A 152 -8.51 -14.56 0.06
CA PHE A 152 -9.53 -15.35 -0.65
C PHE A 152 -9.79 -14.84 -2.08
N PHE A 153 -9.91 -13.51 -2.25
CA PHE A 153 -10.26 -12.92 -3.56
C PHE A 153 -9.16 -13.19 -4.59
N LEU A 154 -7.90 -13.00 -4.21
CA LEU A 154 -6.76 -13.23 -5.10
C LEU A 154 -6.70 -14.69 -5.57
N LYS A 155 -6.93 -15.65 -4.66
CA LYS A 155 -6.99 -17.09 -4.99
C LYS A 155 -8.09 -17.40 -6.02
N ILE A 156 -9.30 -16.89 -5.78
CA ILE A 156 -10.44 -17.12 -6.67
C ILE A 156 -10.17 -16.52 -8.05
N PHE A 157 -9.73 -15.26 -8.12
CA PHE A 157 -9.45 -14.62 -9.41
C PHE A 157 -8.27 -15.25 -10.15
N SER A 158 -7.24 -15.73 -9.45
CA SER A 158 -6.13 -16.48 -10.06
C SER A 158 -6.61 -17.78 -10.72
N ILE A 159 -7.49 -18.54 -10.04
CA ILE A 159 -8.07 -19.77 -10.59
C ILE A 159 -9.00 -19.44 -11.77
N LEU A 160 -9.87 -18.42 -11.63
CA LEU A 160 -10.77 -18.00 -12.72
C LEU A 160 -9.99 -17.51 -13.94
N ALA A 161 -8.90 -16.77 -13.75
CA ALA A 161 -8.03 -16.32 -14.82
C ALA A 161 -7.39 -17.50 -15.56
N LEU A 162 -6.93 -18.52 -14.83
CA LEU A 162 -6.37 -19.75 -15.41
C LEU A 162 -7.43 -20.55 -16.20
N ILE A 163 -8.64 -20.72 -15.65
CA ILE A 163 -9.72 -21.41 -16.37
C ILE A 163 -10.11 -20.61 -17.61
N SER A 164 -10.22 -19.29 -17.50
CA SER A 164 -10.57 -18.41 -18.61
C SER A 164 -9.51 -18.46 -19.72
N SER A 165 -8.22 -18.46 -19.38
CA SER A 165 -7.14 -18.53 -20.37
C SER A 165 -7.12 -19.88 -21.10
N ILE A 166 -7.23 -21.00 -20.36
CA ILE A 166 -7.29 -22.35 -20.95
C ILE A 166 -8.51 -22.48 -21.86
N THR A 167 -9.70 -22.08 -21.39
CA THR A 167 -10.93 -22.16 -22.18
C THR A 167 -10.89 -21.26 -23.41
N GLY A 168 -10.25 -20.09 -23.32
CA GLY A 168 -10.00 -19.19 -24.46
C GLY A 168 -9.15 -19.84 -25.54
N ILE A 169 -8.03 -20.48 -25.16
CA ILE A 169 -7.16 -21.22 -26.08
C ILE A 169 -7.93 -22.36 -26.76
N ILE A 170 -8.68 -23.17 -25.99
CA ILE A 170 -9.47 -24.28 -26.53
C ILE A 170 -10.52 -23.76 -27.53
N LEU A 171 -11.23 -22.67 -27.20
CA LEU A 171 -12.25 -22.10 -28.08
C LEU A 171 -11.67 -21.45 -29.34
N PHE A 172 -10.44 -20.94 -29.30
CA PHE A 172 -9.75 -20.39 -30.46
C PHE A 172 -9.47 -21.47 -31.51
N PHE A 173 -8.97 -22.64 -31.08
CA PHE A 173 -8.66 -23.74 -31.99
C PHE A 173 -9.87 -24.62 -32.35
N ARG A 174 -11.01 -24.47 -31.66
CA ARG A 174 -12.20 -25.26 -31.96
C ARG A 174 -12.94 -24.67 -33.17
N PRO A 175 -13.02 -25.39 -34.31
CA PRO A 175 -13.67 -24.88 -35.51
C PRO A 175 -15.15 -24.52 -35.22
N LYS A 176 -15.62 -23.43 -35.81
CA LYS A 176 -17.07 -23.14 -35.82
C LYS A 176 -17.73 -24.25 -36.63
N SER A 177 -18.56 -25.08 -35.99
CA SER A 177 -19.52 -25.93 -36.70
C SER A 177 -20.29 -25.03 -37.66
N LYS A 178 -20.17 -25.26 -38.96
CA LYS A 178 -21.08 -24.65 -39.94
C LYS A 178 -22.48 -25.12 -39.55
N ALA A 179 -23.37 -24.16 -39.29
CA ALA A 179 -24.80 -24.42 -39.29
C ALA A 179 -25.27 -24.44 -40.74
#